data_AF-A0A3N1H3U0-F1
#
_entry.id   AF-A0A3N1H3U0-F1
#
_cell.length_a   1.000
_cell.length_b   1.000
_cell.length_c   1.000
_cell.angle_alpha   90.00
_cell.angle_beta   90.00
_cell.angle_gamma   90.00
#
_symmetry.space_group_name_H-M   'P 1'
#
loop_
_entity.id
_entity.type
_entity.pdbx_description
1 polymer ?
#
loop_
_entity_poly.entity_id
_entity_poly.type
_entity_poly.pdbx_seq_one_letter_code
_entity_poly.pdbx_strand_id
1 'polypeptide(L)'
;MPTNVQRREQAKRKLERQLVRRAERAKRRRVIAVVATAVIVVVIAGGVYFLATTDFSSTGDDAAAGSTTPAPIEIPTEVKALPTRPTPIADPATCEYRASTEPASKEGTKAPEASASATGTATATIKANIGELKLTLDRALAPCAVNSFVSLVKQGYYDGSTCHRIGTEGLQMLQCGDPTGTGTGGPGYTFDNETWPELTYGRGYLAMANAGLDQATQKGTNGSQFFIVYGDAQLSPDYTVFGSIDEAGLKLIDDVARAGHDGSFDPSPGGGKPNKEVKFESVAVA
;
A
#
# COMPACT_ATOMS: atom_id res chain seq x y z
N MET A 1 18.96 1.19 49.23
CA MET A 1 18.02 1.14 48.08
C MET A 1 17.54 2.56 47.77
N PRO A 2 17.53 3.01 46.51
CA PRO A 2 17.07 4.35 46.16
C PRO A 2 15.55 4.48 46.37
N THR A 3 15.12 5.60 46.92
CA THR A 3 13.71 5.88 47.25
C THR A 3 12.85 6.05 45.98
N ASN A 4 11.54 5.86 46.09
CA ASN A 4 10.62 6.00 44.95
C ASN A 4 10.67 7.39 44.29
N VAL A 5 11.02 8.43 45.06
CA VAL A 5 11.22 9.80 44.56
C VAL A 5 12.49 9.90 43.70
N GLN A 6 13.61 9.31 44.15
CA GLN A 6 14.87 9.31 43.41
C GLN A 6 14.76 8.55 42.07
N ARG A 7 13.97 7.46 42.02
CA ARG A 7 13.72 6.72 40.77
C ARG A 7 12.93 7.54 39.74
N ARG A 8 11.94 8.33 40.20
CA ARG A 8 11.16 9.22 39.33
C ARG A 8 12.00 10.35 38.73
N GLU A 9 12.90 10.94 39.52
CA GLU A 9 13.80 11.99 39.03
C GLU A 9 14.84 11.44 38.04
N GLN A 10 15.40 10.26 38.31
CA GLN A 10 16.30 9.60 37.36
C GLN A 10 15.59 9.23 36.04
N ALA A 11 14.34 8.77 36.12
CA ALA A 11 13.53 8.49 34.93
C ALA A 11 13.24 9.75 34.11
N LYS A 12 12.88 10.86 34.76
CA LYS A 12 12.68 12.16 34.08
C LYS A 12 13.95 12.65 33.40
N ARG A 13 15.10 12.63 34.10
CA ARG A 13 16.39 13.03 33.51
C ARG A 13 16.80 12.14 32.34
N LYS A 14 16.48 10.84 32.39
CA LYS A 14 16.74 9.91 31.28
C LYS A 14 15.83 10.21 30.07
N LEU A 15 14.55 10.51 30.31
CA LEU A 15 13.59 10.87 29.28
C LEU A 15 13.95 12.20 28.59
N GLU A 16 14.31 13.22 29.36
CA GLU A 16 14.78 14.52 28.84
C GLU A 16 16.02 14.35 27.96
N ARG A 17 17.00 13.56 28.40
CA ARG A 17 18.18 13.23 27.59
C ARG A 17 17.82 12.48 26.30
N GLN A 18 16.81 11.61 26.33
CA GLN A 18 16.33 10.91 25.14
C GLN A 18 15.62 11.85 24.16
N LEU A 19 14.81 12.79 24.66
CA LEU A 19 14.11 13.78 23.83
C LEU A 19 15.09 14.76 23.17
N VAL A 20 16.10 15.25 23.91
CA VAL A 20 17.16 16.11 23.35
C VAL A 20 17.93 15.38 22.25
N ARG A 21 18.32 14.12 22.47
CA ARG A 21 18.99 13.30 21.45
C ARG A 21 18.12 13.04 20.21
N ARG A 22 16.80 12.85 20.39
CA ARG A 22 15.86 12.69 19.26
C ARG A 22 15.71 13.99 18.47
N ALA A 23 15.60 15.14 19.15
CA ALA A 23 15.51 16.44 18.51
C ALA A 23 16.79 16.80 17.73
N GLU A 24 17.97 16.51 18.28
CA GLU A 24 19.25 16.69 17.57
C GLU A 24 19.39 15.79 16.35
N ARG A 25 18.95 14.52 16.44
CA ARG A 25 18.95 13.59 15.29
C ARG A 25 17.97 14.03 14.20
N ALA A 26 16.79 14.53 14.57
CA ALA A 26 15.81 15.06 13.62
C ALA A 26 16.33 16.33 12.92
N LYS A 27 16.97 17.25 13.66
CA LYS A 27 17.64 18.43 13.08
C LYS A 27 18.79 18.02 12.15
N ARG A 28 19.66 17.07 12.56
CA ARG A 28 20.74 16.57 11.69
C ARG A 28 20.21 15.90 10.42
N ARG A 29 19.14 15.10 10.50
CA ARG A 29 18.49 14.51 9.30
C ARG A 29 17.94 15.59 8.36
N ARG A 30 17.27 16.62 8.89
CA ARG A 30 16.76 17.73 8.07
C ARG A 30 17.89 18.54 7.44
N VAL A 31 18.96 18.83 8.18
CA VAL A 31 20.13 19.55 7.65
C VAL A 31 20.87 18.73 6.59
N ILE A 32 21.07 17.42 6.80
CA ILE A 32 21.70 16.54 5.81
C ILE A 32 20.83 16.44 4.54
N ALA A 33 19.50 16.34 4.66
CA ALA A 33 18.60 16.31 3.52
C ALA A 33 18.62 17.62 2.71
N VAL A 34 18.66 18.78 3.39
CA VAL A 34 18.75 20.10 2.73
C VAL A 34 20.12 20.33 2.08
N VAL A 35 21.21 19.89 2.71
CA VAL A 35 22.56 20.01 2.12
C VAL A 35 22.73 19.04 0.94
N ALA A 36 22.23 17.80 1.03
CA ALA A 36 22.29 16.84 -0.08
C ALA A 36 21.50 17.32 -1.30
N THR A 37 20.30 17.89 -1.11
CA THR A 37 19.51 18.48 -2.19
C THR A 37 20.18 19.71 -2.81
N ALA A 38 20.77 20.59 -2.01
CA ALA A 38 21.54 21.72 -2.52
C ALA A 38 22.78 21.30 -3.33
N VAL A 39 23.51 20.27 -2.88
CA VAL A 39 24.66 19.72 -3.62
C VAL A 39 24.23 19.09 -4.94
N ILE A 40 23.12 18.34 -4.97
CA ILE A 40 22.58 17.75 -6.20
C ILE A 40 22.18 18.83 -7.21
N VAL A 41 21.52 19.90 -6.77
CA VAL A 41 21.14 21.02 -7.64
C VAL A 41 22.37 21.73 -8.21
N VAL A 42 23.43 21.90 -7.42
CA VAL A 42 24.69 22.50 -7.88
C VAL A 42 25.44 21.58 -8.85
N VAL A 43 25.44 20.27 -8.64
CA VAL A 43 26.03 19.29 -9.58
C VAL A 43 25.27 19.25 -10.89
N ILE A 44 23.94 19.31 -10.86
CA ILE A 44 23.10 19.37 -12.07
C ILE A 44 23.34 20.69 -12.82
N ALA A 45 23.33 21.83 -12.12
CA ALA A 45 23.59 23.13 -12.73
C ALA A 45 25.02 23.23 -13.31
N GLY A 46 26.01 22.68 -12.60
CA GLY A 46 27.39 22.59 -13.07
C GLY A 46 27.56 21.65 -14.26
N GLY A 47 26.85 20.52 -14.28
CA GLY A 47 26.83 19.57 -15.39
C GLY A 47 26.17 20.15 -16.65
N VAL A 48 25.07 20.87 -16.49
CA VAL A 48 24.39 21.59 -17.59
C VAL A 48 25.26 22.72 -18.13
N TYR A 49 25.93 23.48 -17.25
CA TYR A 49 26.87 24.53 -17.67
C TYR A 49 28.10 23.95 -18.37
N PHE A 50 28.67 22.84 -17.89
CA PHE A 50 29.78 22.15 -18.53
C PHE A 50 29.39 21.61 -19.91
N LEU A 51 28.21 21.00 -20.05
CA LEU A 51 27.66 20.56 -21.33
C LEU A 51 27.34 21.72 -22.29
N ALA A 52 26.93 22.87 -21.78
CA ALA A 52 26.63 24.05 -22.60
C ALA A 52 27.89 24.83 -23.04
N THR A 53 29.02 24.66 -22.35
CA THR A 53 30.26 25.43 -22.60
C THR A 53 31.37 24.61 -23.26
N THR A 54 31.23 23.29 -23.37
CA THR A 54 32.19 22.44 -24.06
C THR A 54 31.76 22.23 -25.52
N ASP A 55 32.47 22.89 -26.43
CA ASP A 55 32.30 22.75 -27.87
C ASP A 55 32.93 21.42 -28.34
N PHE A 56 32.12 20.36 -28.38
CA PHE A 56 32.51 19.10 -29.01
C PHE A 56 31.96 19.09 -30.43
N SER A 57 32.76 19.59 -31.37
CA SER A 57 32.47 19.50 -32.79
C SER A 57 32.60 18.04 -33.26
N SER A 58 31.49 17.36 -33.51
CA SER A 58 31.47 16.22 -34.43
C SER A 58 30.24 16.28 -35.35
N THR A 59 30.57 16.40 -36.63
CA THR A 59 29.77 16.36 -37.85
C THR A 59 28.64 15.33 -37.89
N GLY A 60 27.48 15.79 -38.40
CA GLY A 60 26.60 15.02 -39.30
C GLY A 60 25.64 14.03 -38.66
N ASP A 61 24.39 14.44 -38.48
CA ASP A 61 23.21 13.87 -39.17
C ASP A 61 21.93 14.43 -38.55
N ASP A 62 20.96 14.78 -39.39
CA ASP A 62 19.64 15.28 -39.01
C ASP A 62 18.88 14.24 -38.16
N ALA A 63 19.03 14.33 -36.83
CA ALA A 63 18.20 13.59 -35.89
C ALA A 63 16.88 14.34 -35.69
N ALA A 64 15.87 13.94 -36.46
CA ALA A 64 14.48 14.17 -36.12
C ALA A 64 14.28 13.89 -34.62
N ALA A 65 13.66 14.83 -33.91
CA ALA A 65 13.24 14.66 -32.53
C ALA A 65 12.31 13.45 -32.43
N GLY A 66 12.90 12.28 -32.14
CA GLY A 66 12.20 11.06 -31.87
C GLY A 66 11.36 11.27 -30.63
N SER A 67 10.06 11.46 -30.82
CA SER A 67 9.09 11.26 -29.76
C SER A 67 9.20 9.79 -29.37
N THR A 68 9.99 9.49 -28.35
CA THR A 68 10.00 8.17 -27.73
C THR A 68 8.64 7.98 -27.09
N THR A 69 7.73 7.38 -27.86
CA THR A 69 6.50 6.81 -27.31
C THR A 69 6.96 5.81 -26.23
N PRO A 70 6.50 5.93 -24.98
CA PRO A 70 6.84 4.95 -23.95
C PRO A 70 6.54 3.54 -24.46
N ALA A 71 7.43 2.59 -24.20
CA ALA A 71 7.18 1.21 -24.56
C ALA A 71 5.84 0.75 -23.93
N PRO A 72 5.01 -0.03 -24.64
CA PRO A 72 3.77 -0.53 -24.08
C PRO A 72 4.03 -1.34 -22.81
N ILE A 73 3.23 -1.12 -21.77
CA ILE A 73 3.33 -1.87 -20.51
C ILE A 73 3.08 -3.36 -20.80
N GLU A 74 4.03 -4.19 -20.41
CA GLU A 74 3.91 -5.65 -20.44
C GLU A 74 3.11 -6.11 -19.22
N ILE A 75 1.99 -6.80 -19.45
CA ILE A 75 1.13 -7.32 -18.39
C ILE A 75 0.93 -8.81 -18.66
N PRO A 76 1.27 -9.72 -17.72
CA PRO A 76 1.04 -11.13 -17.90
C PRO A 76 -0.47 -11.43 -17.98
N THR A 77 -0.84 -12.42 -18.78
CA THR A 77 -2.25 -12.78 -18.99
C THR A 77 -2.72 -13.90 -18.08
N GLU A 78 -1.81 -14.74 -17.58
CA GLU A 78 -2.12 -15.90 -16.75
C GLU A 78 -2.55 -15.49 -15.33
N VAL A 79 -3.72 -15.96 -14.90
CA VAL A 79 -4.18 -15.82 -13.51
C VAL A 79 -3.53 -16.89 -12.66
N LYS A 80 -2.95 -16.49 -11.51
CA LYS A 80 -2.33 -17.44 -10.59
C LYS A 80 -3.40 -18.04 -9.68
N ALA A 81 -3.35 -19.34 -9.44
CA ALA A 81 -4.20 -19.99 -8.44
C ALA A 81 -3.84 -19.49 -7.03
N LEU A 82 -4.83 -19.18 -6.19
CA LEU A 82 -4.61 -18.72 -4.82
C LEU A 82 -3.69 -19.67 -4.03
N PRO A 83 -2.82 -19.13 -3.17
CA PRO A 83 -1.86 -19.94 -2.45
C PRO A 83 -2.58 -20.75 -1.36
N THR A 84 -2.03 -21.88 -0.96
CA THR A 84 -2.56 -22.66 0.17
C THR A 84 -1.70 -22.42 1.40
N ARG A 85 -2.36 -22.19 2.54
CA ARG A 85 -1.66 -22.00 3.82
C ARG A 85 -1.11 -23.35 4.32
N PRO A 86 0.14 -23.42 4.82
CA PRO A 86 0.73 -24.68 5.28
C PRO A 86 0.07 -25.22 6.56
N THR A 87 -0.40 -24.32 7.43
CA THR A 87 -1.04 -24.68 8.71
C THR A 87 -2.45 -24.10 8.77
N PRO A 88 -3.49 -24.91 8.96
CA PRO A 88 -4.86 -24.42 9.13
C PRO A 88 -5.00 -23.49 10.34
N ILE A 89 -5.89 -22.51 10.22
CA ILE A 89 -6.25 -21.59 11.32
C ILE A 89 -7.41 -22.21 12.10
N ALA A 90 -7.45 -21.99 13.42
CA ALA A 90 -8.58 -22.41 14.24
C ALA A 90 -9.88 -21.74 13.77
N ASP A 91 -11.00 -22.46 13.85
CA ASP A 91 -12.34 -21.96 13.52
C ASP A 91 -13.25 -22.05 14.77
N PRO A 92 -13.74 -20.91 15.31
CA PRO A 92 -13.48 -19.55 14.86
C PRO A 92 -12.05 -19.08 15.17
N ALA A 93 -11.53 -18.21 14.31
CA ALA A 93 -10.31 -17.46 14.56
C ALA A 93 -10.58 -16.32 15.55
N THR A 94 -9.59 -16.03 16.39
CA THR A 94 -9.61 -14.88 17.32
C THR A 94 -8.75 -13.76 16.74
N CYS A 95 -9.41 -12.67 16.36
CA CYS A 95 -8.82 -11.49 15.76
C CYS A 95 -8.64 -10.36 16.77
N GLU A 96 -7.51 -9.67 16.71
CA GLU A 96 -7.23 -8.51 17.56
C GLU A 96 -7.24 -7.23 16.71
N TYR A 97 -8.35 -6.49 16.75
CA TYR A 97 -8.49 -5.17 16.11
C TYR A 97 -8.16 -4.08 17.14
N ARG A 98 -6.99 -3.47 16.99
CA ARG A 98 -6.45 -2.48 17.94
C ARG A 98 -6.73 -1.08 17.45
N ALA A 99 -7.15 -0.17 18.32
CA ALA A 99 -7.33 1.23 17.93
C ALA A 99 -6.04 1.82 17.34
N SER A 100 -6.16 2.53 16.21
CA SER A 100 -5.05 3.30 15.63
C SER A 100 -4.89 4.64 16.34
N THR A 101 -3.75 5.30 16.13
CA THR A 101 -3.51 6.66 16.63
C THR A 101 -4.37 7.69 15.91
N GLU A 102 -4.57 7.51 14.61
CA GLU A 102 -5.45 8.32 13.79
C GLU A 102 -6.89 7.81 13.88
N PRO A 103 -7.89 8.70 13.89
CA PRO A 103 -9.30 8.31 13.84
C PRO A 103 -9.64 7.67 12.49
N ALA A 104 -10.81 7.03 12.42
CA ALA A 104 -11.32 6.51 11.16
C ALA A 104 -11.55 7.63 10.14
N SER A 105 -11.16 7.38 8.89
CA SER A 105 -11.38 8.30 7.77
C SER A 105 -12.85 8.55 7.46
N LYS A 106 -13.73 7.63 7.88
CA LYS A 106 -15.19 7.80 7.81
C LYS A 106 -15.76 7.75 9.23
N GLU A 107 -16.47 8.81 9.60
CA GLU A 107 -17.07 8.93 10.93
C GLU A 107 -18.02 7.75 11.23
N GLY A 108 -18.00 7.27 12.47
CA GLY A 108 -18.87 6.17 12.92
C GLY A 108 -18.38 4.77 12.54
N THR A 109 -17.25 4.63 11.84
CA THR A 109 -16.64 3.32 11.53
C THR A 109 -16.24 2.61 12.81
N LYS A 110 -16.61 1.33 12.92
CA LYS A 110 -16.29 0.47 14.06
C LYS A 110 -15.48 -0.74 13.59
N ALA A 111 -14.54 -1.16 14.43
CA ALA A 111 -13.90 -2.45 14.29
C ALA A 111 -14.94 -3.58 14.41
N PRO A 112 -14.79 -4.69 13.68
CA PRO A 112 -15.66 -5.85 13.84
C PRO A 112 -15.40 -6.58 15.17
N GLU A 113 -16.29 -7.52 15.46
CA GLU A 113 -16.11 -8.48 16.55
C GLU A 113 -14.85 -9.33 16.35
N ALA A 114 -14.24 -9.72 17.47
CA ALA A 114 -12.99 -10.48 17.49
C ALA A 114 -13.13 -11.91 16.95
N SER A 115 -14.33 -12.49 16.90
CA SER A 115 -14.54 -13.84 16.39
C SER A 115 -14.80 -13.83 14.89
N ALA A 116 -13.96 -14.51 14.11
CA ALA A 116 -14.07 -14.63 12.66
C ALA A 116 -14.12 -16.10 12.23
N SER A 117 -14.97 -16.44 11.26
CA SER A 117 -14.90 -17.78 10.66
C SER A 117 -13.62 -17.93 9.85
N ALA A 118 -12.96 -19.08 9.97
CA ALA A 118 -11.76 -19.45 9.20
C ALA A 118 -12.05 -20.45 8.07
N THR A 119 -13.32 -20.62 7.70
CA THR A 119 -13.78 -21.60 6.71
C THR A 119 -14.68 -20.99 5.64
N GLY A 120 -14.62 -21.57 4.43
CA GLY A 120 -15.41 -21.14 3.28
C GLY A 120 -15.02 -19.77 2.73
N THR A 121 -15.84 -19.28 1.80
CA THR A 121 -15.61 -18.02 1.09
C THR A 121 -16.73 -17.01 1.34
N ALA A 122 -16.43 -15.73 1.15
CA ALA A 122 -17.42 -14.68 0.97
C ALA A 122 -17.25 -14.11 -0.44
N THR A 123 -18.32 -13.55 -1.00
CA THR A 123 -18.21 -12.83 -2.29
C THR A 123 -18.48 -11.35 -2.06
N ALA A 124 -17.73 -10.51 -2.76
CA ALA A 124 -17.96 -9.07 -2.78
C ALA A 124 -17.98 -8.56 -4.22
N THR A 125 -18.79 -7.55 -4.50
CA THR A 125 -18.82 -6.86 -5.79
C THR A 125 -18.55 -5.38 -5.55
N ILE A 126 -17.51 -4.86 -6.19
CA ILE A 126 -17.24 -3.43 -6.25
C ILE A 126 -17.84 -2.94 -7.57
N LYS A 127 -18.83 -2.04 -7.48
CA LYS A 127 -19.29 -1.28 -8.64
C LYS A 127 -18.41 -0.05 -8.76
N ALA A 128 -17.70 0.08 -9.86
CA ALA A 128 -16.83 1.21 -10.14
C ALA A 128 -17.16 1.84 -11.49
N ASN A 129 -16.70 3.07 -11.70
CA ASN A 129 -16.81 3.77 -12.99
C ASN A 129 -16.13 3.04 -14.16
N ILE A 130 -15.23 2.08 -13.88
CA ILE A 130 -14.60 1.22 -14.89
C ILE A 130 -15.38 -0.06 -15.17
N GLY A 131 -16.42 -0.38 -14.40
CA GLY A 131 -17.19 -1.63 -14.45
C GLY A 131 -17.28 -2.34 -13.10
N GLU A 132 -17.83 -3.55 -13.10
CA GLU A 132 -17.92 -4.38 -11.89
C GLU A 132 -16.65 -5.21 -11.68
N LEU A 133 -16.12 -5.17 -10.46
CA LEU A 133 -15.02 -6.02 -10.02
C LEU A 133 -15.57 -7.03 -9.02
N LYS A 134 -15.53 -8.32 -9.38
CA LYS A 134 -16.06 -9.39 -8.51
C LYS A 134 -14.93 -10.05 -7.75
N LEU A 135 -15.10 -10.13 -6.44
CA LEU A 135 -14.10 -10.60 -5.50
C LEU A 135 -14.57 -11.89 -4.84
N THR A 136 -13.67 -12.86 -4.74
CA THR A 136 -13.83 -14.03 -3.88
C THR A 136 -12.88 -13.90 -2.69
N LEU A 137 -13.43 -13.81 -1.49
CA LEU A 137 -12.70 -13.64 -0.24
C LEU A 137 -12.56 -15.00 0.45
N ASP A 138 -11.34 -15.43 0.74
CA ASP A 138 -11.06 -16.75 1.29
C ASP A 138 -10.73 -16.67 2.80
N ARG A 139 -11.66 -17.15 3.62
CA ARG A 139 -11.53 -17.12 5.07
C ARG A 139 -10.46 -18.07 5.61
N ALA A 140 -10.07 -19.10 4.86
CA ALA A 140 -9.01 -20.02 5.27
C ALA A 140 -7.61 -19.41 5.09
N LEU A 141 -7.47 -18.42 4.20
CA LEU A 141 -6.21 -17.69 4.01
C LEU A 141 -5.98 -16.64 5.10
N ALA A 142 -7.01 -15.84 5.37
CA ALA A 142 -6.92 -14.63 6.19
C ALA A 142 -8.27 -14.25 6.84
N PRO A 143 -8.72 -15.01 7.86
CA PRO A 143 -10.02 -14.78 8.49
C PRO A 143 -10.18 -13.38 9.06
N CYS A 144 -9.12 -12.79 9.65
CA CYS A 144 -9.22 -11.46 10.24
C CYS A 144 -9.29 -10.35 9.19
N ALA A 145 -8.56 -10.48 8.08
CA ALA A 145 -8.65 -9.58 6.94
C ALA A 145 -10.03 -9.66 6.27
N VAL A 146 -10.53 -10.88 6.00
CA VAL A 146 -11.87 -11.06 5.41
C VAL A 146 -12.95 -10.50 6.32
N ASN A 147 -12.89 -10.77 7.62
CA ASN A 147 -13.85 -10.24 8.60
C ASN A 147 -13.81 -8.70 8.66
N SER A 148 -12.61 -8.10 8.66
CA SER A 148 -12.43 -6.64 8.58
C SER A 148 -13.05 -6.07 7.31
N PHE A 149 -12.69 -6.61 6.15
CA PHE A 149 -13.19 -6.14 4.86
C PHE A 149 -14.71 -6.22 4.77
N VAL A 150 -15.30 -7.38 5.12
CA VAL A 150 -16.76 -7.59 5.09
C VAL A 150 -17.49 -6.63 6.04
N SER A 151 -16.94 -6.39 7.24
CA SER A 151 -17.51 -5.43 8.19
C SER A 151 -17.48 -4.01 7.65
N LEU A 152 -16.37 -3.59 7.05
CA LEU A 152 -16.24 -2.26 6.44
C LEU A 152 -17.19 -2.08 5.25
N VAL A 153 -17.37 -3.10 4.41
CA VAL A 153 -18.36 -3.09 3.33
C VAL A 153 -19.79 -2.91 3.89
N LYS A 154 -20.17 -3.67 4.93
CA LYS A 154 -21.50 -3.55 5.56
C LYS A 154 -21.77 -2.17 6.18
N GLN A 155 -20.71 -1.45 6.55
CA GLN A 155 -20.77 -0.08 7.06
C GLN A 155 -20.75 0.97 5.94
N GLY A 156 -20.72 0.56 4.66
CA GLY A 156 -20.58 1.44 3.50
C GLY A 156 -19.25 2.19 3.48
N TYR A 157 -18.21 1.66 4.14
CA TYR A 157 -16.93 2.37 4.34
C TYR A 157 -16.24 2.73 3.03
N TYR A 158 -16.31 1.83 2.04
CA TYR A 158 -15.64 1.96 0.75
C TYR A 158 -16.43 2.75 -0.30
N ASP A 159 -17.70 3.08 -0.03
CA ASP A 159 -18.56 3.78 -0.99
C ASP A 159 -18.02 5.18 -1.30
N GLY A 160 -17.89 5.50 -2.59
CA GLY A 160 -17.35 6.78 -3.06
C GLY A 160 -15.82 6.90 -3.03
N SER A 161 -15.10 5.90 -2.49
CA SER A 161 -13.64 5.93 -2.43
C SER A 161 -12.99 5.73 -3.80
N THR A 162 -11.71 6.09 -3.93
CA THR A 162 -10.92 5.92 -5.15
C THR A 162 -9.73 4.99 -4.94
N CYS A 163 -9.24 4.41 -6.03
CA CYS A 163 -7.91 3.80 -6.05
C CYS A 163 -6.89 4.90 -6.29
N HIS A 164 -6.05 5.16 -5.28
CA HIS A 164 -5.16 6.30 -5.24
C HIS A 164 -3.77 6.00 -5.81
N ARG A 165 -3.49 4.74 -6.13
CA ARG A 165 -2.17 4.34 -6.62
C ARG A 165 -2.24 3.13 -7.55
N ILE A 166 -1.51 3.21 -8.65
CA ILE A 166 -1.26 2.11 -9.58
C ILE A 166 0.22 2.10 -9.96
N GLY A 167 0.85 0.94 -9.86
CA GLY A 167 2.22 0.72 -10.33
C GLY A 167 2.21 0.01 -11.66
N THR A 168 2.95 0.51 -12.66
CA THR A 168 2.97 -0.09 -14.01
C THR A 168 4.24 -0.88 -14.32
N GLU A 169 5.27 -0.74 -13.48
CA GLU A 169 6.57 -1.40 -13.62
C GLU A 169 7.01 -2.02 -12.28
N GLY A 170 7.57 -3.23 -12.33
CA GLY A 170 8.10 -3.96 -11.17
C GLY A 170 7.05 -4.46 -10.17
N LEU A 171 6.25 -3.54 -9.62
CA LEU A 171 5.10 -3.82 -8.77
C LEU A 171 3.81 -3.41 -9.49
N GLN A 172 3.23 -4.35 -10.21
CA GLN A 172 2.02 -4.19 -11.02
C GLN A 172 0.77 -4.48 -10.19
N MET A 173 0.30 -3.43 -9.51
CA MET A 173 -0.86 -3.49 -8.65
C MET A 173 -1.69 -2.21 -8.68
N LEU A 174 -2.97 -2.34 -8.35
CA LEU A 174 -3.89 -1.23 -8.12
C LEU A 174 -4.27 -1.19 -6.64
N GLN A 175 -3.89 -0.13 -5.93
CA GLN A 175 -4.15 0.06 -4.50
C GLN A 175 -5.34 0.99 -4.25
N CYS A 176 -6.25 0.54 -3.40
CA CYS A 176 -7.52 1.18 -3.07
C CYS A 176 -7.81 1.08 -1.56
N GLY A 177 -9.02 1.47 -1.15
CA GLY A 177 -9.50 1.23 0.22
C GLY A 177 -9.18 2.33 1.24
N ASP A 178 -8.78 3.51 0.75
CA ASP A 178 -8.68 4.75 1.52
C ASP A 178 -9.83 5.69 1.12
N PRO A 179 -10.83 5.93 1.99
CA PRO A 179 -11.94 6.84 1.69
C PRO A 179 -11.51 8.30 1.44
N THR A 180 -10.34 8.70 1.93
CA THR A 180 -9.80 10.05 1.71
C THR A 180 -9.10 10.17 0.35
N GLY A 181 -8.69 9.05 -0.25
CA GLY A 181 -7.92 9.01 -1.49
C GLY A 181 -6.49 9.52 -1.37
N THR A 182 -5.96 9.76 -0.16
CA THR A 182 -4.60 10.30 0.04
C THR A 182 -3.53 9.21 0.14
N GLY A 183 -3.93 7.97 0.41
CA GLY A 183 -3.05 6.84 0.69
C GLY A 183 -2.63 6.72 2.15
N THR A 184 -3.10 7.61 3.03
CA THR A 184 -2.74 7.63 4.46
C THR A 184 -3.93 7.39 5.38
N GLY A 185 -5.15 7.29 4.84
CA GLY A 185 -6.35 7.03 5.62
C GLY A 185 -6.48 5.57 6.07
N GLY A 186 -7.44 5.33 6.97
CA GLY A 186 -7.66 4.03 7.58
C GLY A 186 -8.93 3.99 8.44
N PRO A 187 -9.32 2.80 8.93
CA PRO A 187 -10.63 2.57 9.53
C PRO A 187 -10.69 2.90 11.03
N GLY A 188 -9.65 3.54 11.59
CA GLY A 188 -9.53 3.83 13.02
C GLY A 188 -9.01 2.65 13.85
N TYR A 189 -8.58 1.57 13.21
CA TYR A 189 -7.96 0.42 13.84
C TYR A 189 -6.92 -0.25 12.94
N THR A 190 -6.06 -1.08 13.56
CA THR A 190 -5.10 -1.96 12.88
C THR A 190 -5.19 -3.40 13.37
N PHE A 191 -4.73 -4.35 12.55
CA PHE A 191 -4.64 -5.77 12.91
C PHE A 191 -3.41 -6.44 12.30
N ASP A 192 -3.05 -7.61 12.84
CA ASP A 192 -1.83 -8.33 12.49
C ASP A 192 -1.87 -8.94 11.08
N ASN A 193 -0.68 -9.21 10.54
CA ASN A 193 -0.51 -9.90 9.25
C ASN A 193 -0.88 -11.38 9.41
N GLU A 194 -1.51 -11.93 8.37
CA GLU A 194 -1.89 -13.34 8.28
C GLU A 194 -1.07 -14.01 7.17
N THR A 195 0.26 -13.94 7.29
CA THR A 195 1.22 -14.40 6.26
C THR A 195 2.06 -15.60 6.73
N TRP A 196 2.80 -16.20 5.80
CA TRP A 196 3.74 -17.30 6.02
C TRP A 196 4.94 -17.19 5.07
N PRO A 197 6.11 -17.79 5.39
CA PRO A 197 7.36 -17.54 4.66
C PRO A 197 7.32 -17.82 3.15
N GLU A 198 6.56 -18.82 2.73
CA GLU A 198 6.44 -19.24 1.32
C GLU A 198 5.35 -18.48 0.55
N LEU A 199 4.68 -17.51 1.18
CA LEU A 199 3.64 -16.72 0.53
C LEU A 199 4.22 -15.94 -0.65
N THR A 200 3.60 -16.10 -1.81
CA THR A 200 3.92 -15.35 -3.02
C THR A 200 2.69 -14.58 -3.50
N TYR A 201 2.91 -13.66 -4.43
CA TYR A 201 1.86 -12.83 -5.01
C TYR A 201 1.78 -13.10 -6.50
N GLY A 202 0.58 -13.07 -7.06
CA GLY A 202 0.36 -13.29 -8.48
C GLY A 202 -0.87 -12.58 -8.98
N ARG A 203 -0.95 -12.46 -10.31
CA ARG A 203 -2.08 -11.85 -10.99
C ARG A 203 -3.40 -12.48 -10.52
N GLY A 204 -4.32 -11.62 -10.11
CA GLY A 204 -5.62 -11.97 -9.56
C GLY A 204 -5.72 -11.89 -8.04
N TYR A 205 -4.61 -11.72 -7.31
CA TYR A 205 -4.65 -11.74 -5.85
C TYR A 205 -5.12 -10.40 -5.26
N LEU A 206 -5.87 -10.49 -4.17
CA LEU A 206 -6.15 -9.38 -3.25
C LEU A 206 -5.27 -9.51 -2.02
N ALA A 207 -4.56 -8.44 -1.69
CA ALA A 207 -3.73 -8.38 -0.50
C ALA A 207 -3.92 -7.08 0.28
N MET A 208 -3.79 -7.14 1.60
CA MET A 208 -3.88 -5.97 2.47
C MET A 208 -2.65 -5.08 2.28
N ALA A 209 -2.85 -3.77 2.12
CA ALA A 209 -1.77 -2.80 2.22
C ALA A 209 -1.50 -2.49 3.70
N ASN A 210 -0.23 -2.31 4.05
CA ASN A 210 0.20 -1.98 5.41
C ASN A 210 1.47 -1.12 5.39
N ALA A 211 1.84 -0.58 6.55
CA ALA A 211 3.05 0.22 6.77
C ALA A 211 4.16 -0.59 7.48
N GLY A 212 4.14 -1.92 7.33
CA GLY A 212 5.02 -2.84 8.04
C GLY A 212 4.59 -3.07 9.49
N LEU A 213 5.54 -3.45 10.34
CA LEU A 213 5.29 -3.65 11.76
C LEU A 213 5.43 -2.34 12.55
N ASP A 214 4.49 -2.13 13.47
CA ASP A 214 4.58 -1.06 14.45
C ASP A 214 5.86 -1.20 15.28
N GLN A 215 6.63 -0.13 15.36
CA GLN A 215 7.97 -0.18 15.94
C GLN A 215 7.97 -0.41 17.46
N ALA A 216 6.88 -0.08 18.16
CA ALA A 216 6.78 -0.23 19.61
C ALA A 216 6.24 -1.60 20.02
N THR A 217 5.25 -2.09 19.29
CA THR A 217 4.49 -3.30 19.62
C THR A 217 4.89 -4.52 18.78
N GLN A 218 5.63 -4.30 17.68
CA GLN A 218 6.00 -5.33 16.69
C GLN A 218 4.77 -6.02 16.08
N LYS A 219 3.64 -5.31 16.02
CA LYS A 219 2.37 -5.79 15.50
C LYS A 219 2.12 -5.26 14.10
N GLY A 220 1.37 -6.01 13.29
CA GLY A 220 0.98 -5.62 11.94
C GLY A 220 0.09 -4.38 11.93
N THR A 221 0.12 -3.69 10.79
CA THR A 221 -0.55 -2.40 10.58
C THR A 221 -1.60 -2.47 9.47
N ASN A 222 -2.17 -3.66 9.22
CA ASN A 222 -3.28 -3.78 8.27
C ASN A 222 -4.44 -2.91 8.73
N GLY A 223 -5.00 -2.12 7.82
CA GLY A 223 -6.15 -1.25 8.07
C GLY A 223 -7.29 -1.58 7.11
N SER A 224 -7.66 -0.60 6.28
CA SER A 224 -8.72 -0.75 5.27
C SER A 224 -8.21 -0.83 3.85
N GLN A 225 -6.97 -0.38 3.61
CA GLN A 225 -6.38 -0.33 2.28
C GLN A 225 -5.97 -1.73 1.82
N PHE A 226 -6.19 -2.00 0.54
CA PHE A 226 -5.84 -3.25 -0.11
C PHE A 226 -5.34 -2.96 -1.52
N PHE A 227 -4.64 -3.92 -2.11
CA PHE A 227 -4.25 -3.85 -3.50
C PHE A 227 -4.62 -5.12 -4.26
N ILE A 228 -4.90 -4.94 -5.54
CA ILE A 228 -5.16 -6.01 -6.50
C ILE A 228 -3.89 -6.17 -7.34
N VAL A 229 -3.29 -7.34 -7.30
CA VAL A 229 -2.15 -7.68 -8.14
C VAL A 229 -2.68 -8.03 -9.52
N TYR A 230 -2.31 -7.25 -10.54
CA TYR A 230 -2.68 -7.53 -11.92
C TYR A 230 -1.49 -7.99 -12.76
N GLY A 231 -0.26 -7.93 -12.26
CA GLY A 231 0.88 -8.43 -13.01
C GLY A 231 2.01 -8.89 -12.11
N ASP A 232 3.23 -8.52 -12.48
CA ASP A 232 4.43 -8.84 -11.72
C ASP A 232 4.42 -8.16 -10.35
N ALA A 233 4.70 -8.94 -9.31
CA ALA A 233 4.77 -8.46 -7.94
C ALA A 233 5.85 -9.21 -7.16
N GLN A 234 7.08 -8.67 -7.17
CA GLN A 234 8.19 -9.18 -6.37
C GLN A 234 8.14 -8.58 -4.96
N LEU A 235 7.21 -9.07 -4.15
CA LEU A 235 7.04 -8.65 -2.76
C LEU A 235 7.51 -9.74 -1.79
N SER A 236 8.07 -9.31 -0.66
CA SER A 236 8.27 -10.16 0.51
C SER A 236 6.92 -10.65 1.06
N PRO A 237 6.88 -11.78 1.79
CA PRO A 237 5.66 -12.37 2.38
C PRO A 237 5.09 -11.57 3.57
N ASP A 238 4.99 -10.25 3.43
CA ASP A 238 4.59 -9.30 4.47
C ASP A 238 3.16 -8.75 4.30
N TYR A 239 2.45 -9.14 3.24
CA TYR A 239 1.12 -8.65 2.90
C TYR A 239 0.11 -9.80 2.92
N THR A 240 -0.92 -9.65 3.74
CA THR A 240 -1.97 -10.66 3.91
C THR A 240 -2.76 -10.84 2.62
N VAL A 241 -2.62 -11.98 1.94
CA VAL A 241 -3.50 -12.38 0.83
C VAL A 241 -4.82 -12.89 1.41
N PHE A 242 -5.94 -12.33 0.98
CA PHE A 242 -7.26 -12.63 1.56
C PHE A 242 -8.34 -12.96 0.52
N GLY A 243 -7.97 -13.05 -0.76
CA GLY A 243 -8.91 -13.39 -1.82
C GLY A 243 -8.38 -13.17 -3.22
N SER A 244 -9.27 -13.27 -4.21
CA SER A 244 -8.99 -13.04 -5.62
C SER A 244 -10.07 -12.22 -6.33
N ILE A 245 -9.71 -11.64 -7.47
CA ILE A 245 -10.61 -10.95 -8.40
C ILE A 245 -10.89 -11.83 -9.62
N ASP A 246 -12.04 -11.66 -10.26
CA ASP A 246 -12.39 -12.33 -11.50
C ASP A 246 -11.63 -11.79 -12.72
N GLU A 247 -11.56 -12.60 -13.79
CA GLU A 247 -10.85 -12.23 -15.02
C GLU A 247 -11.43 -11.00 -15.72
N ALA A 248 -12.75 -10.80 -15.63
CA ALA A 248 -13.39 -9.63 -16.19
C ALA A 248 -12.89 -8.35 -15.49
N GLY A 249 -12.83 -8.35 -14.16
CA GLY A 249 -12.26 -7.25 -13.38
C GLY A 249 -10.78 -7.00 -13.69
N LEU A 250 -9.99 -8.06 -13.88
CA LEU A 250 -8.58 -7.92 -14.27
C LEU A 250 -8.40 -7.22 -15.62
N LYS A 251 -9.22 -7.54 -16.63
CA LYS A 251 -9.17 -6.85 -17.94
C LYS A 251 -9.46 -5.35 -17.80
N LEU A 252 -10.40 -4.96 -16.93
CA LEU A 252 -10.69 -3.56 -16.66
C LEU A 252 -9.49 -2.85 -16.00
N ILE A 253 -8.78 -3.54 -15.10
CA ILE A 253 -7.57 -3.01 -14.47
C ILE A 253 -6.42 -2.91 -15.47
N ASP A 254 -6.29 -3.85 -16.42
CA ASP A 254 -5.28 -3.78 -17.48
C ASP A 254 -5.44 -2.51 -18.33
N ASP A 255 -6.68 -2.14 -18.65
CA ASP A 255 -6.96 -0.89 -19.39
C ASP A 255 -6.59 0.36 -18.58
N VAL A 256 -6.80 0.34 -17.26
CA VAL A 256 -6.36 1.42 -16.37
C VAL A 256 -4.83 1.50 -16.32
N ALA A 257 -4.16 0.34 -16.20
CA ALA A 257 -2.71 0.25 -16.20
C ALA A 257 -2.10 0.81 -17.50
N ARG A 258 -2.66 0.44 -18.66
CA ARG A 258 -2.22 0.92 -19.97
C ARG A 258 -2.40 2.43 -20.16
N ALA A 259 -3.32 3.06 -19.42
CA ALA A 259 -3.47 4.51 -19.40
C ALA A 259 -2.37 5.23 -18.57
N GLY A 260 -1.58 4.48 -17.79
CA GLY A 260 -0.48 5.01 -16.99
C GLY A 260 -0.92 5.73 -15.72
N HIS A 261 0.05 6.40 -15.10
CA HIS A 261 -0.12 7.17 -13.86
C HIS A 261 0.60 8.52 -13.92
N ASP A 262 0.31 9.38 -12.96
CA ASP A 262 0.87 10.74 -12.87
C ASP A 262 2.29 10.84 -12.27
N GLY A 263 2.82 9.71 -11.75
CA GLY A 263 4.15 9.63 -11.16
C GLY A 263 4.24 10.20 -9.73
N SER A 264 3.11 10.39 -9.05
CA SER A 264 3.06 11.04 -7.73
C SER A 264 3.87 10.33 -6.63
N PHE A 265 4.25 9.05 -6.80
CA PHE A 265 5.12 8.34 -5.85
C PHE A 265 6.50 8.00 -6.40
N ASP A 266 6.87 8.46 -7.61
CA ASP A 266 8.19 8.20 -8.18
C ASP A 266 9.32 8.88 -7.38
N PRO A 267 10.51 8.24 -7.26
CA PRO A 267 10.91 6.96 -7.83
C PRO A 267 10.59 5.75 -6.92
N SER A 268 9.67 5.90 -5.95
CA SER A 268 9.28 4.76 -5.10
C SER A 268 8.62 3.69 -5.97
N PRO A 269 8.89 2.40 -5.72
CA PRO A 269 8.20 1.32 -6.42
C PRO A 269 6.68 1.48 -6.30
N GLY A 270 5.90 1.10 -7.32
CA GLY A 270 4.43 1.14 -7.28
C GLY A 270 3.78 2.43 -7.81
N GLY A 271 4.52 3.25 -8.55
CA GLY A 271 3.99 4.21 -9.52
C GLY A 271 3.30 5.45 -8.96
N GLY A 272 2.13 5.80 -9.48
CA GLY A 272 1.46 7.09 -9.26
C GLY A 272 -0.04 6.94 -9.10
N LYS A 273 -0.76 8.06 -9.04
CA LYS A 273 -2.22 8.06 -9.15
C LYS A 273 -2.63 7.65 -10.57
N PRO A 274 -3.64 6.77 -10.76
CA PRO A 274 -4.09 6.37 -12.09
C PRO A 274 -4.54 7.58 -12.95
N ASN A 275 -4.09 7.64 -14.20
CA ASN A 275 -4.56 8.65 -15.16
C ASN A 275 -6.04 8.43 -15.52
N LYS A 276 -6.46 7.16 -15.61
CA LYS A 276 -7.86 6.76 -15.67
C LYS A 276 -8.34 6.49 -14.25
N GLU A 277 -9.10 7.42 -13.68
CA GLU A 277 -9.60 7.30 -12.31
C GLU A 277 -10.41 6.00 -12.12
N VAL A 278 -10.16 5.30 -11.02
CA VAL A 278 -10.98 4.19 -10.56
C VAL A 278 -11.69 4.63 -9.29
N LYS A 279 -13.00 4.84 -9.38
CA LYS A 279 -13.85 5.32 -8.29
C LYS A 279 -14.94 4.31 -8.02
N PHE A 280 -15.10 3.95 -6.74
CA PHE A 280 -16.14 3.07 -6.28
C PHE A 280 -17.45 3.84 -6.16
N GLU A 281 -18.49 3.34 -6.79
CA GLU A 281 -19.86 3.81 -6.62
C GLU A 281 -20.47 3.18 -5.36
N SER A 282 -20.28 1.87 -5.22
CA SER A 282 -20.72 1.10 -4.04
C SER A 282 -19.95 -0.21 -3.94
N VAL A 283 -19.83 -0.75 -2.73
CA VAL A 283 -19.35 -2.13 -2.51
C VAL A 283 -20.40 -2.94 -1.77
N ALA A 284 -20.65 -4.17 -2.23
CA ALA A 284 -21.61 -5.08 -1.60
C ALA A 284 -20.99 -6.45 -1.33
N VAL A 285 -21.43 -7.11 -0.26
CA VAL A 285 -21.11 -8.51 0.07
C VAL A 285 -22.37 -9.36 -0.06
N ALA A 286 -22.24 -10.58 -0.56
CA ALA A 286 -23.32 -11.57 -0.61
C ALA A 286 -23.13 -12.69 0.41
#